data_AF-A0AAU9T9H5-F1
#
_entry.id   AF-A0AAU9T9H5-F1
#
_cell.length_a   1.000
_cell.length_b   1.000
_cell.length_c   1.000
_cell.angle_alpha   90.00
_cell.angle_beta   90.00
_cell.angle_gamma   90.00
#
_symmetry.space_group_name_H-M   'P 1'
#
loop_
_entity.id
_entity.type
_entity.pdbx_description
1 polymer ?
#
loop_
_entity_poly.entity_id
_entity_poly.type
_entity_poly.pdbx_seq_one_letter_code
_entity_poly.pdbx_strand_id
1 'polypeptide(L)'
;MSMNIESSLRDQEEMDTTMEIESSSIPQPKNNYKRWVRISIYVFFVLSCQALSTILGRLYYENGGKSTWMGTLVQLIGFPVLFLFRFFSQIKSTDTSFRQFPSFITLGSVYIVTGLLVSANSYMSSVGLLYLPVSTFSLILASQLAFTAFFSYFLNSQKFTPFIVNSLFLLTVSSALLVVNTESQSTAKVSRAKYVIGIICTIGASAGIGLLLSLVQLILRKVLKKHTFSTVMDLVAYQSLVASCVVLIGLFASGEWRTLTGEMESYKLGKAPYVMTLASIAISWQVYTIGVVGLIFESSSVFSNSITAVGLPIVPVVAVIVFHDKMNTSKIFSVILAIWGFISFVYQHYLDEKELKTIHTNPVGGSRLHVEEGHADIQSV
;
A
#
# COMPACT_ATOMS: atom_id res chain seq x y z
N MET A 1 49.98 -43.15 37.86
CA MET A 1 48.63 -42.54 37.83
C MET A 1 48.75 -41.05 37.49
N SER A 2 49.43 -40.73 36.38
CA SER A 2 49.70 -39.34 35.94
C SER A 2 49.59 -39.21 34.41
N MET A 3 49.91 -40.25 33.64
CA MET A 3 49.73 -40.26 32.17
C MET A 3 48.28 -40.32 31.68
N ASN A 4 47.30 -40.64 32.54
CA ASN A 4 45.89 -40.76 32.13
C ASN A 4 45.07 -39.48 32.39
N ILE A 5 45.67 -38.48 33.05
CA ILE A 5 45.04 -37.19 33.35
C ILE A 5 45.42 -36.16 32.25
N GLU A 6 46.61 -36.30 31.68
CA GLU A 6 47.14 -35.39 30.66
C GLU A 6 46.54 -35.64 29.27
N SER A 7 46.10 -36.88 28.98
CA SER A 7 45.31 -37.19 27.78
C SER A 7 43.88 -36.65 27.90
N SER A 8 43.25 -36.79 29.07
CA SER A 8 41.91 -36.25 29.31
C SER A 8 41.88 -34.72 29.33
N LEU A 9 42.98 -34.06 29.74
CA LEU A 9 43.09 -32.60 29.68
C LEU A 9 43.32 -32.09 28.26
N ARG A 10 44.09 -32.80 27.42
CA ARG A 10 44.27 -32.44 26.00
C ARG A 10 42.99 -32.63 25.19
N ASP A 11 42.23 -33.70 25.43
CA ASP A 11 40.96 -33.93 24.75
C ASP A 11 39.90 -32.90 25.19
N GLN A 12 39.98 -32.41 26.42
CA GLN A 12 39.08 -31.39 26.95
C GLN A 12 39.48 -29.97 26.50
N GLU A 13 40.78 -29.69 26.32
CA GLU A 13 41.29 -28.44 25.75
C GLU A 13 41.09 -28.37 24.23
N GLU A 14 41.21 -29.47 23.48
CA GLU A 14 40.79 -29.54 22.06
C GLU A 14 39.27 -29.42 21.93
N MET A 15 38.47 -29.97 22.85
CA MET A 15 37.01 -29.82 22.83
C MET A 15 36.55 -28.39 23.19
N ASP A 16 37.23 -27.69 24.10
CA ASP A 16 36.95 -26.28 24.42
C ASP A 16 37.41 -25.33 23.30
N THR A 17 38.56 -25.60 22.67
CA THR A 17 39.04 -24.81 21.52
C THR A 17 38.15 -25.03 20.28
N THR A 18 37.49 -26.19 20.16
CA THR A 18 36.55 -26.48 19.07
C THR A 18 35.13 -25.97 19.38
N MET A 19 34.75 -25.83 20.66
CA MET A 19 33.45 -25.29 21.08
C MET A 19 33.38 -23.76 21.14
N GLU A 20 34.51 -23.05 21.24
CA GLU A 20 34.50 -21.57 21.19
C GLU A 20 34.48 -20.96 19.77
N ILE A 21 34.62 -21.77 18.70
CA ILE A 21 34.54 -21.25 17.32
C ILE A 21 33.11 -21.28 16.74
N GLU A 22 32.14 -21.92 17.39
CA GLU A 22 30.77 -22.06 16.85
C GLU A 22 29.70 -21.11 17.43
N SER A 23 30.07 -20.09 18.21
CA SER A 23 29.10 -19.16 18.80
C SER A 23 29.43 -17.67 18.62
N SER A 24 29.71 -17.25 17.39
CA SER A 24 29.39 -15.88 16.98
C SER A 24 29.14 -15.78 15.48
N SER A 25 28.01 -16.31 15.02
CA SER A 25 27.47 -15.87 13.73
C SER A 25 27.02 -14.41 13.84
N ILE A 26 27.98 -13.48 13.72
CA ILE A 26 27.73 -12.11 13.35
C ILE A 26 26.80 -12.16 12.12
N PRO A 27 25.64 -11.46 12.09
CA PRO A 27 24.75 -11.50 10.94
C PRO A 27 25.54 -11.10 9.69
N GLN A 28 25.75 -12.03 8.76
CA GLN A 28 26.56 -11.77 7.58
C GLN A 28 26.02 -10.55 6.79
N PRO A 29 26.84 -9.53 6.50
CA PRO A 29 26.40 -8.31 5.81
C PRO A 29 26.00 -8.53 4.33
N LYS A 30 26.36 -9.68 3.73
CA LYS A 30 26.06 -10.01 2.33
C LYS A 30 24.57 -10.18 2.04
N ASN A 31 23.76 -10.58 3.01
CA ASN A 31 22.32 -10.76 2.82
C ASN A 31 21.54 -9.43 2.95
N ASN A 32 22.08 -8.48 3.72
CA ASN A 32 21.48 -7.16 3.90
C ASN A 32 21.54 -6.35 2.59
N TYR A 33 22.66 -6.35 1.88
CA TYR A 33 22.76 -5.63 0.59
C TYR A 33 21.75 -6.16 -0.45
N LYS A 34 21.64 -7.49 -0.61
CA LYS A 34 20.66 -8.09 -1.54
C LYS A 34 19.22 -7.75 -1.17
N ARG A 35 18.90 -7.71 0.12
CA ARG A 35 17.58 -7.27 0.63
C ARG A 35 17.33 -5.79 0.33
N TRP A 36 18.30 -4.92 0.59
CA TRP A 36 18.18 -3.48 0.27
C TRP A 36 18.01 -3.24 -1.23
N VAL A 37 18.72 -3.97 -2.09
CA VAL A 37 18.52 -3.91 -3.54
C VAL A 37 17.11 -4.34 -3.94
N ARG A 38 16.57 -5.42 -3.36
CA ARG A 38 15.18 -5.86 -3.60
C ARG A 38 14.16 -4.81 -3.15
N ILE A 39 14.34 -4.25 -1.96
CA ILE A 39 13.49 -3.16 -1.45
C ILE A 39 13.52 -1.97 -2.42
N SER A 40 14.70 -1.53 -2.86
CA SER A 40 14.83 -0.42 -3.81
C SER A 40 14.14 -0.70 -5.15
N ILE A 41 14.23 -1.93 -5.68
CA ILE A 41 13.50 -2.34 -6.89
C ILE A 41 11.99 -2.26 -6.67
N TYR A 42 11.48 -2.76 -5.54
CA TYR A 42 10.05 -2.69 -5.25
C TYR A 42 9.56 -1.25 -5.03
N VAL A 43 10.33 -0.40 -4.35
CA VAL A 43 10.04 1.04 -4.24
C VAL A 43 9.94 1.67 -5.62
N PHE A 44 10.91 1.40 -6.50
CA PHE A 44 10.90 1.91 -7.86
C PHE A 44 9.65 1.46 -8.63
N PHE A 45 9.27 0.18 -8.54
CA PHE A 45 8.05 -0.33 -9.17
C PHE A 45 6.79 0.36 -8.66
N VAL A 46 6.65 0.53 -7.33
CA VAL A 46 5.49 1.20 -6.74
C VAL A 46 5.38 2.64 -7.24
N LEU A 47 6.47 3.43 -7.15
CA LEU A 47 6.42 4.86 -7.49
C LEU A 47 6.23 5.11 -8.99
N SER A 48 6.99 4.39 -9.82
CA SER A 48 6.95 4.58 -11.28
C SER A 48 5.63 4.09 -11.87
N CYS A 49 5.17 2.89 -11.49
CA CYS A 49 3.98 2.29 -12.09
C CYS A 49 2.69 2.96 -11.61
N GLN A 50 2.64 3.48 -10.38
CA GLN A 50 1.50 4.27 -9.90
C GLN A 50 1.32 5.54 -10.75
N ALA A 51 2.40 6.29 -10.99
CA ALA A 51 2.37 7.48 -11.82
C ALA A 51 2.03 7.13 -13.28
N LEU A 52 2.71 6.13 -13.85
CA LEU A 52 2.53 5.70 -15.23
C LEU A 52 1.09 5.22 -15.49
N SER A 53 0.53 4.36 -14.65
CA SER A 53 -0.85 3.89 -14.76
C SER A 53 -1.86 5.02 -14.73
N THR A 54 -1.68 6.00 -13.83
CA THR A 54 -2.62 7.12 -13.68
C THR A 54 -2.58 8.05 -14.89
N ILE A 55 -1.38 8.31 -15.42
CA ILE A 55 -1.17 9.12 -16.63
C ILE A 55 -1.75 8.42 -17.86
N LEU A 56 -1.47 7.13 -18.04
CA LEU A 56 -2.01 6.35 -19.15
C LEU A 56 -3.54 6.25 -19.08
N GLY A 57 -4.10 6.12 -17.87
CA GLY A 57 -5.55 6.14 -17.67
C GLY A 57 -6.17 7.47 -18.13
N ARG A 58 -5.50 8.60 -17.90
CA ARG A 58 -5.94 9.88 -18.45
C ARG A 58 -5.77 9.96 -19.95
N LEU A 59 -4.63 9.49 -20.46
CA LEU A 59 -4.34 9.46 -21.88
C LEU A 59 -5.45 8.72 -22.65
N TYR A 60 -5.95 7.62 -22.09
CA TYR A 60 -7.12 6.90 -22.61
C TYR A 60 -8.36 7.80 -22.72
N TYR A 61 -8.74 8.49 -21.64
CA TYR A 61 -9.93 9.37 -21.65
C TYR A 61 -9.76 10.61 -22.55
N GLU A 62 -8.58 11.21 -22.62
CA GLU A 62 -8.36 12.41 -23.46
C GLU A 62 -8.34 12.11 -24.96
N ASN A 63 -7.93 10.90 -25.33
CA ASN A 63 -7.85 10.47 -26.72
C ASN A 63 -9.12 9.81 -27.27
N GLY A 64 -10.21 9.81 -26.50
CA GLY A 64 -11.53 9.39 -26.97
C GLY A 64 -12.10 8.18 -26.25
N GLY A 65 -11.42 7.63 -25.24
CA GLY A 65 -11.98 6.65 -24.33
C GLY A 65 -13.19 7.20 -23.58
N LYS A 66 -14.30 6.47 -23.58
CA LYS A 66 -15.56 6.83 -22.92
C LYS A 66 -16.01 5.75 -21.95
N SER A 67 -15.62 4.50 -22.16
CA SER A 67 -16.03 3.39 -21.31
C SER A 67 -15.38 3.47 -19.93
N THR A 68 -16.23 3.67 -18.92
CA THR A 68 -15.79 3.69 -17.52
C THR A 68 -15.51 2.27 -17.02
N TRP A 69 -16.30 1.29 -17.47
CA TRP A 69 -16.12 -0.11 -17.13
C TRP A 69 -14.85 -0.69 -17.76
N MET A 70 -14.48 -0.31 -18.98
CA MET A 70 -13.20 -0.72 -19.58
C MET A 70 -12.02 -0.14 -18.80
N GLY A 71 -12.05 1.16 -18.49
CA GLY A 71 -11.02 1.79 -17.67
C GLY A 71 -10.89 1.16 -16.28
N THR A 72 -11.97 0.62 -15.74
CA THR A 72 -11.99 -0.11 -14.46
C THR A 72 -11.42 -1.53 -14.62
N LEU A 73 -11.84 -2.23 -15.67
CA LEU A 73 -11.47 -3.61 -15.95
C LEU A 73 -9.96 -3.75 -16.12
N VAL A 74 -9.36 -2.81 -16.85
CA VAL A 74 -7.93 -2.81 -17.17
C VAL A 74 -7.06 -2.66 -15.91
N GLN A 75 -7.57 -2.08 -14.82
CA GLN A 75 -6.85 -2.02 -13.54
C GLN A 75 -6.72 -3.40 -12.88
N LEU A 76 -7.65 -4.31 -13.15
CA LEU A 76 -7.85 -5.56 -12.38
C LEU A 76 -7.57 -6.82 -13.20
N ILE A 77 -7.82 -6.79 -14.51
CA ILE A 77 -7.78 -7.95 -15.42
C ILE A 77 -6.40 -8.63 -15.49
N GLY A 78 -5.33 -7.92 -15.10
CA GLY A 78 -3.98 -8.46 -15.08
C GLY A 78 -3.70 -9.45 -13.92
N PHE A 79 -4.68 -9.72 -13.05
CA PHE A 79 -4.51 -10.61 -11.90
C PHE A 79 -3.91 -12.01 -12.20
N PRO A 80 -4.06 -12.63 -13.40
CA PRO A 80 -3.44 -13.93 -13.68
C PRO A 80 -1.91 -13.91 -13.53
N VAL A 81 -1.27 -12.75 -13.75
CA VAL A 81 0.18 -12.57 -13.56
C VAL A 81 0.58 -12.82 -12.09
N LEU A 82 -0.29 -12.51 -11.14
CA LEU A 82 -0.04 -12.72 -9.71
C LEU A 82 0.00 -14.22 -9.37
N PHE A 83 -0.84 -15.03 -10.01
CA PHE A 83 -0.81 -16.49 -9.86
C PHE A 83 0.45 -17.10 -10.48
N LEU A 84 0.90 -16.60 -11.63
CA LEU A 84 2.16 -17.02 -12.25
C LEU A 84 3.35 -16.68 -11.34
N PHE A 85 3.39 -15.46 -10.80
CA PHE A 85 4.44 -15.02 -9.88
C PHE A 85 4.50 -15.93 -8.63
N ARG A 86 3.35 -16.28 -8.07
CA ARG A 86 3.24 -17.24 -6.97
C ARG A 86 3.86 -18.59 -7.32
N PHE A 87 3.50 -19.15 -8.48
CA PHE A 87 3.98 -20.47 -8.91
C PHE A 87 5.51 -20.51 -8.97
N PHE A 88 6.14 -19.49 -9.56
CA PHE A 88 7.60 -19.39 -9.61
C PHE A 88 8.25 -19.20 -8.23
N SER A 89 7.61 -18.48 -7.31
CA SER A 89 8.09 -18.35 -5.93
C SER A 89 7.97 -19.64 -5.11
N GLN A 90 6.94 -20.45 -5.33
CA GLN A 90 6.74 -21.70 -4.58
C GLN A 90 7.72 -22.81 -4.95
N ILE A 91 8.19 -22.86 -6.21
CA ILE A 91 9.22 -23.83 -6.65
C ILE A 91 10.52 -23.70 -5.83
N LYS A 92 10.76 -22.53 -5.21
CA LYS A 92 11.96 -22.27 -4.38
C LYS A 92 11.81 -22.60 -2.89
N SER A 93 10.62 -22.92 -2.39
CA SER A 93 10.40 -23.09 -0.95
C SER A 93 9.55 -24.33 -0.67
N THR A 94 10.22 -25.46 -0.52
CA THR A 94 9.65 -26.73 -0.09
C THR A 94 9.61 -26.78 1.44
N ASP A 95 8.69 -26.05 2.07
CA ASP A 95 8.40 -26.22 3.49
C ASP A 95 6.93 -26.63 3.68
N THR A 96 6.72 -27.93 3.79
CA THR A 96 5.46 -28.56 4.18
C THR A 96 5.30 -28.48 5.70
N SER A 97 4.84 -27.34 6.21
CA SER A 97 4.24 -27.28 7.54
C SER A 97 2.72 -27.37 7.42
N PHE A 98 2.12 -28.31 8.15
CA PHE A 98 0.66 -28.52 8.21
C PHE A 98 -0.02 -27.21 8.62
N ARG A 99 -0.79 -26.64 7.68
CA ARG A 99 -1.41 -25.32 7.81
C ARG A 99 -2.75 -25.44 8.52
N GLN A 100 -2.89 -24.76 9.65
CA GLN A 100 -4.19 -24.47 10.24
C GLN A 100 -4.82 -23.31 9.45
N PHE A 101 -5.50 -23.63 8.34
CA PHE A 101 -6.20 -22.62 7.56
C PHE A 101 -7.44 -22.11 8.33
N PRO A 102 -7.75 -20.81 8.27
CA PRO A 102 -9.07 -20.33 8.70
C PRO A 102 -10.17 -21.03 7.90
N SER A 103 -11.37 -21.13 8.49
CA SER A 103 -12.53 -21.76 7.83
C SER A 103 -12.72 -21.23 6.42
N PHE A 104 -12.91 -22.14 5.46
CA PHE A 104 -13.10 -21.82 4.04
C PHE A 104 -14.18 -20.75 3.81
N ILE A 105 -15.24 -20.77 4.62
CA ILE A 105 -16.34 -19.80 4.58
C ILE A 105 -15.88 -18.41 4.98
N THR A 106 -15.08 -18.30 6.05
CA THR A 106 -14.53 -17.01 6.51
C THR A 106 -13.58 -16.43 5.48
N LEU A 107 -12.72 -17.25 4.87
CA LEU A 107 -11.76 -16.80 3.87
C LEU A 107 -12.45 -16.39 2.56
N GLY A 108 -13.43 -17.17 2.11
CA GLY A 108 -14.25 -16.85 0.95
C GLY A 108 -15.04 -15.55 1.14
N SER A 109 -15.64 -15.34 2.31
CA SER A 109 -16.34 -14.09 2.64
C SER A 109 -15.40 -12.88 2.60
N VAL A 110 -14.17 -13.00 3.15
CA VAL A 110 -13.16 -11.95 3.08
C VAL A 110 -12.84 -11.58 1.63
N TYR A 111 -12.58 -12.57 0.77
CA TYR A 111 -12.24 -12.33 -0.64
C TYR A 111 -13.38 -11.67 -1.41
N ILE A 112 -14.63 -12.06 -1.13
CA ILE A 112 -15.81 -11.47 -1.76
C ILE A 112 -15.96 -10.02 -1.33
N VAL A 113 -15.91 -9.73 -0.02
CA VAL A 113 -16.09 -8.36 0.50
C VAL A 113 -14.97 -7.44 0.02
N THR A 114 -13.71 -7.87 0.09
CA THR A 114 -12.60 -7.04 -0.39
C THR A 114 -12.63 -6.87 -1.91
N GLY A 115 -12.98 -7.90 -2.67
CA GLY A 115 -13.14 -7.82 -4.13
C GLY A 115 -14.26 -6.86 -4.55
N LEU A 116 -15.41 -6.88 -3.86
CA LEU A 116 -16.50 -5.94 -4.09
C LEU A 116 -16.04 -4.50 -3.80
N LEU A 117 -15.37 -4.28 -2.67
CA LEU A 117 -14.87 -2.96 -2.30
C LEU A 117 -13.84 -2.43 -3.32
N VAL A 118 -12.92 -3.30 -3.77
CA VAL A 118 -11.94 -2.98 -4.81
C VAL A 118 -12.63 -2.61 -6.12
N SER A 119 -13.63 -3.38 -6.57
CA SER A 119 -14.35 -3.08 -7.81
C SER A 119 -15.08 -1.74 -7.77
N ALA A 120 -15.77 -1.44 -6.66
CA ALA A 120 -16.44 -0.17 -6.46
C ALA A 120 -15.43 1.00 -6.45
N ASN A 121 -14.31 0.82 -5.76
CA ASN A 121 -13.25 1.82 -5.67
C ASN A 121 -12.59 2.10 -7.03
N SER A 122 -12.26 1.05 -7.79
CA SER A 122 -11.69 1.18 -9.13
C SER A 122 -12.67 1.85 -10.09
N TYR A 123 -13.97 1.55 -9.99
CA TYR A 123 -15.01 2.21 -10.78
C TYR A 123 -15.10 3.69 -10.45
N MET A 124 -15.12 4.03 -9.15
CA MET A 124 -15.14 5.41 -8.70
C MET A 124 -13.90 6.19 -9.19
N SER A 125 -12.73 5.55 -9.15
CA SER A 125 -11.47 6.10 -9.64
C SER A 125 -11.51 6.36 -11.16
N SER A 126 -12.06 5.43 -11.93
CA SER A 126 -12.24 5.61 -13.39
C SER A 126 -13.17 6.77 -13.74
N VAL A 127 -14.29 6.92 -13.02
CA VAL A 127 -15.20 8.06 -13.19
C VAL A 127 -14.53 9.38 -12.78
N GLY A 128 -13.76 9.38 -11.71
CA GLY A 128 -12.95 10.54 -11.28
C GLY A 128 -11.97 10.98 -12.36
N LEU A 129 -11.21 10.04 -12.91
CA LEU A 129 -10.19 10.30 -13.94
C LEU A 129 -10.79 10.72 -15.29
N LEU A 130 -12.01 10.28 -15.60
CA LEU A 130 -12.76 10.70 -16.78
C LEU A 130 -13.11 12.20 -16.72
N TYR A 131 -13.60 12.69 -15.57
CA TYR A 131 -14.13 14.05 -15.46
C TYR A 131 -13.15 15.08 -14.89
N LEU A 132 -12.10 14.66 -14.19
CA LEU A 132 -11.13 15.55 -13.57
C LEU A 132 -9.77 15.53 -14.29
N PRO A 133 -9.06 16.68 -14.34
CA PRO A 133 -7.63 16.69 -14.68
C PRO A 133 -6.84 15.83 -13.69
N VAL A 134 -5.76 15.19 -14.16
CA VAL A 134 -4.93 14.26 -13.35
C VAL A 134 -4.38 14.95 -12.11
N SER A 135 -3.97 16.22 -12.25
CA SER A 135 -3.49 17.01 -11.11
C SER A 135 -4.54 17.15 -10.01
N THR A 136 -5.81 17.37 -10.38
CA THR A 136 -6.91 17.53 -9.41
C THR A 136 -7.32 16.19 -8.83
N PHE A 137 -7.46 15.17 -9.68
CA PHE A 137 -7.74 13.80 -9.27
C PHE A 137 -6.73 13.31 -8.23
N SER A 138 -5.43 13.45 -8.50
CA SER A 138 -4.37 12.95 -7.62
C SER A 138 -4.29 13.71 -6.28
N LEU A 139 -4.55 15.01 -6.29
CA LEU A 139 -4.58 15.82 -5.07
C LEU A 139 -5.77 15.47 -4.17
N ILE A 140 -6.95 15.23 -4.75
CA ILE A 140 -8.09 14.72 -3.98
C ILE A 140 -7.76 13.30 -3.48
N LEU A 141 -7.17 12.45 -4.35
CA LEU A 141 -6.80 11.08 -4.00
C LEU A 141 -5.84 11.03 -2.80
N ALA A 142 -4.96 12.01 -2.64
CA ALA A 142 -4.05 12.15 -1.48
C ALA A 142 -4.78 12.19 -0.13
N SER A 143 -6.06 12.60 -0.09
CA SER A 143 -6.90 12.51 1.11
C SER A 143 -7.13 11.06 1.58
N GLN A 144 -6.77 10.05 0.79
CA GLN A 144 -6.81 8.64 1.22
C GLN A 144 -5.99 8.37 2.48
N LEU A 145 -4.90 9.11 2.72
CA LEU A 145 -4.12 8.98 3.95
C LEU A 145 -4.94 9.38 5.17
N ALA A 146 -5.79 10.39 4.99
CA ALA A 146 -6.67 10.87 6.03
C ALA A 146 -7.73 9.81 6.40
N PHE A 147 -8.39 9.26 5.39
CA PHE A 147 -9.34 8.17 5.58
C PHE A 147 -8.68 6.90 6.11
N THR A 148 -7.45 6.58 5.68
CA THR A 148 -6.70 5.42 6.20
C THR A 148 -6.44 5.58 7.69
N ALA A 149 -5.99 6.74 8.13
CA ALA A 149 -5.75 7.02 9.55
C ALA A 149 -7.05 6.94 10.36
N PHE A 150 -8.13 7.54 9.85
CA PHE A 150 -9.47 7.46 10.41
C PHE A 150 -9.93 6.00 10.57
N PHE A 151 -9.98 5.21 9.49
CA PHE A 151 -10.44 3.82 9.54
C PHE A 151 -9.51 2.91 10.34
N SER A 152 -8.19 3.14 10.35
CA SER A 152 -7.26 2.37 11.17
C SER A 152 -7.43 2.62 12.67
N TYR A 153 -7.86 3.81 13.08
CA TYR A 153 -8.25 4.04 14.46
C TYR A 153 -9.48 3.22 14.84
N PHE A 154 -10.55 3.26 14.04
CA PHE A 154 -11.79 2.54 14.34
C PHE A 154 -11.64 1.02 14.22
N LEU A 155 -10.97 0.52 13.19
CA LEU A 155 -10.90 -0.91 12.88
C LEU A 155 -9.71 -1.61 13.56
N ASN A 156 -8.55 -0.95 13.60
CA ASN A 156 -7.30 -1.53 14.10
C ASN A 156 -6.90 -1.04 15.50
N SER A 157 -7.70 -0.15 16.10
CA SER A 157 -7.44 0.50 17.40
C SER A 157 -6.04 1.14 17.47
N GLN A 158 -5.57 1.69 16.35
CA GLN A 158 -4.28 2.37 16.27
C GLN A 158 -4.36 3.69 17.04
N LYS A 159 -3.43 3.94 17.98
CA LYS A 159 -3.41 5.19 18.75
C LYS A 159 -3.01 6.35 17.83
N PHE A 160 -3.78 7.44 17.85
CA PHE A 160 -3.42 8.65 17.13
C PHE A 160 -2.35 9.43 17.88
N THR A 161 -1.21 9.63 17.25
CA THR A 161 -0.19 10.56 17.73
C THR A 161 -0.52 11.97 17.22
N PRO A 162 -0.25 13.06 17.97
CA PRO A 162 -0.62 14.43 17.58
C PRO A 162 -0.16 14.86 16.19
N PHE A 163 0.95 14.30 15.71
CA PHE A 163 1.47 14.53 14.36
C PHE A 163 0.66 13.86 13.24
N ILE A 164 0.05 12.70 13.49
CA ILE A 164 -0.89 12.07 12.53
C ILE A 164 -2.11 12.97 12.36
N VAL A 165 -2.59 13.55 13.45
CA VAL A 165 -3.68 14.55 13.45
C VAL A 165 -3.26 15.84 12.73
N ASN A 166 -2.00 16.28 12.89
CA ASN A 166 -1.48 17.44 12.17
C ASN A 166 -1.36 17.19 10.65
N SER A 167 -0.81 16.04 10.23
CA SER A 167 -0.78 15.63 8.82
C SER A 167 -2.19 15.49 8.25
N LEU A 168 -3.14 14.97 9.03
CA LEU A 168 -4.55 14.85 8.68
C LEU A 168 -5.16 16.22 8.39
N PHE A 169 -4.98 17.16 9.33
CA PHE A 169 -5.46 18.53 9.20
C PHE A 169 -4.88 19.22 7.97
N LEU A 170 -3.57 19.12 7.73
CA LEU A 170 -2.92 19.72 6.57
C LEU A 170 -3.39 19.12 5.23
N LEU A 171 -3.61 17.81 5.16
CA LEU A 171 -4.15 17.16 3.95
C LEU A 171 -5.62 17.52 3.70
N THR A 172 -6.43 17.63 4.76
CA THR A 172 -7.82 18.09 4.66
C THR A 172 -7.89 19.55 4.22
N VAL A 173 -7.05 20.43 4.79
CA VAL A 173 -6.97 21.84 4.40
C VAL A 173 -6.46 21.99 2.95
N SER A 174 -5.47 21.19 2.54
CA SER A 174 -4.97 21.16 1.14
C SER A 174 -6.06 20.76 0.14
N SER A 175 -6.88 19.77 0.48
CA SER A 175 -8.01 19.32 -0.33
C SER A 175 -9.15 20.34 -0.36
N ALA A 176 -9.49 20.94 0.80
CA ALA A 176 -10.52 21.97 0.90
C ALA A 176 -10.13 23.24 0.12
N LEU A 177 -8.87 23.70 0.21
CA LEU A 177 -8.34 24.81 -0.58
C LEU A 177 -8.43 24.55 -2.09
N LEU A 178 -8.27 23.30 -2.52
CA LEU A 178 -8.39 22.92 -3.92
C LEU A 178 -9.84 22.98 -4.42
N VAL A 179 -10.80 22.54 -3.60
CA VAL A 179 -12.25 22.54 -3.87
C VAL A 179 -12.82 23.96 -3.84
N VAL A 180 -12.33 24.83 -2.96
CA VAL A 180 -12.80 26.23 -2.87
C VAL A 180 -12.26 27.06 -4.03
N ASN A 181 -11.02 26.83 -4.47
CA ASN A 181 -10.44 27.60 -5.57
C ASN A 181 -10.85 27.11 -6.97
N THR A 182 -11.60 26.01 -7.07
CA THR A 182 -12.12 25.49 -8.34
C THR A 182 -13.28 26.33 -8.90
N GLU A 183 -13.84 27.26 -8.11
CA GLU A 183 -14.81 28.25 -8.61
C GLU A 183 -14.24 29.21 -9.68
N SER A 184 -12.91 29.30 -9.80
CA SER A 184 -12.23 30.22 -10.74
C SER A 184 -11.82 29.60 -12.08
N GLN A 185 -11.92 28.27 -12.26
CA GLN A 185 -11.47 27.60 -13.50
C GLN A 185 -12.53 26.67 -14.07
N SER A 186 -13.47 27.28 -14.79
CA SER A 186 -14.23 26.60 -15.83
C SER A 186 -13.27 26.09 -16.92
N THR A 187 -12.81 24.85 -16.79
CA THR A 187 -12.18 24.15 -17.92
C THR A 187 -13.26 23.90 -18.98
N ALA A 188 -13.09 24.56 -20.13
CA ALA A 188 -14.06 24.77 -21.21
C ALA A 188 -14.56 23.52 -21.96
N LYS A 189 -14.51 22.31 -21.37
CA LYS A 189 -14.89 21.05 -22.05
C LYS A 189 -15.88 20.16 -21.29
N VAL A 190 -16.18 20.42 -20.02
CA VAL A 190 -17.03 19.55 -19.19
C VAL A 190 -18.08 20.37 -18.45
N SER A 191 -19.35 19.94 -18.48
CA SER A 191 -20.44 20.59 -17.73
C SER A 191 -20.16 20.57 -16.22
N ARG A 192 -20.46 21.66 -15.50
CA ARG A 192 -20.26 21.80 -14.03
C ARG A 192 -20.73 20.57 -13.23
N ALA A 193 -21.87 19.99 -13.60
CA ALA A 193 -22.41 18.79 -12.97
C ALA A 193 -21.47 17.57 -13.05
N LYS A 194 -20.91 17.29 -14.23
CA LYS A 194 -19.95 16.19 -14.44
C LYS A 194 -18.66 16.40 -13.66
N TYR A 195 -18.22 17.66 -13.53
CA TYR A 195 -17.05 17.99 -12.72
C TYR A 195 -17.28 17.69 -11.23
N VAL A 196 -18.44 18.10 -10.69
CA VAL A 196 -18.84 17.80 -9.31
C VAL A 196 -18.97 16.30 -9.07
N ILE A 197 -19.56 15.56 -10.03
CA ILE A 197 -19.61 14.08 -9.98
C ILE A 197 -18.19 13.52 -9.87
N GLY A 198 -17.24 14.01 -10.68
CA GLY A 198 -15.84 13.62 -10.60
C GLY A 198 -15.22 13.83 -9.22
N ILE A 199 -15.46 15.00 -8.59
CA ILE A 199 -14.99 15.31 -7.23
C ILE A 199 -15.56 14.32 -6.22
N ILE A 200 -16.89 14.16 -6.19
CA ILE A 200 -17.58 13.27 -5.23
C ILE A 200 -17.06 11.83 -5.39
N CYS A 201 -16.93 11.38 -6.63
CA CYS A 201 -16.43 10.04 -6.94
C CYS A 201 -14.99 9.84 -6.47
N THR A 202 -14.12 10.85 -6.64
CA THR A 202 -12.72 10.78 -6.21
C THR A 202 -12.59 10.81 -4.68
N ILE A 203 -13.40 11.59 -3.97
CA ILE A 203 -13.47 11.55 -2.51
C ILE A 203 -13.94 10.16 -2.03
N GLY A 204 -14.96 9.61 -2.68
CA GLY A 204 -15.44 8.25 -2.44
C GLY A 204 -14.33 7.20 -2.64
N ALA A 205 -13.54 7.33 -3.71
CA ALA A 205 -12.40 6.48 -3.97
C ALA A 205 -11.30 6.63 -2.88
N SER A 206 -10.98 7.85 -2.45
CA SER A 206 -10.03 8.06 -1.35
C SER A 206 -10.48 7.38 -0.06
N ALA A 207 -11.77 7.48 0.28
CA ALA A 207 -12.35 6.81 1.44
C ALA A 207 -12.31 5.29 1.27
N GLY A 208 -12.66 4.78 0.08
CA GLY A 208 -12.60 3.36 -0.26
C GLY A 208 -11.21 2.76 -0.14
N ILE A 209 -10.17 3.44 -0.63
CA ILE A 209 -8.78 3.02 -0.49
C ILE A 209 -8.38 3.01 0.99
N GLY A 210 -8.71 4.07 1.75
CA GLY A 210 -8.40 4.11 3.18
C GLY A 210 -9.04 2.96 3.96
N LEU A 211 -10.31 2.67 3.67
CA LEU A 211 -11.02 1.54 4.25
C LEU A 211 -10.39 0.19 3.86
N LEU A 212 -10.05 0.01 2.58
CA LEU A 212 -9.43 -1.22 2.07
C LEU A 212 -8.07 -1.47 2.74
N LEU A 213 -7.23 -0.45 2.88
CA LEU A 213 -5.93 -0.56 3.55
C LEU A 213 -6.08 -0.96 5.03
N SER A 214 -7.01 -0.33 5.75
CA SER A 214 -7.28 -0.66 7.15
C SER A 214 -7.86 -2.08 7.30
N LEU A 215 -8.74 -2.51 6.39
CA LEU A 215 -9.30 -3.86 6.36
C LEU A 215 -8.24 -4.92 6.07
N VAL A 216 -7.37 -4.71 5.09
CA VAL A 216 -6.26 -5.63 4.78
C VAL A 216 -5.35 -5.78 6.00
N GLN A 217 -5.03 -4.70 6.70
CA GLN A 217 -4.25 -4.76 7.93
C GLN A 217 -4.96 -5.57 9.04
N LEU A 218 -6.28 -5.39 9.19
CA LEU A 218 -7.11 -6.16 10.12
C LEU A 218 -7.14 -7.65 9.77
N ILE A 219 -7.36 -7.97 8.50
CA ILE A 219 -7.41 -9.34 7.96
C ILE A 219 -6.08 -10.05 8.21
N LEU A 220 -4.97 -9.38 7.91
CA LEU A 220 -3.64 -9.91 8.15
C LEU A 220 -3.39 -10.23 9.64
N ARG A 221 -3.81 -9.33 10.54
CA ARG A 221 -3.64 -9.48 11.98
C ARG A 221 -4.56 -10.53 12.59
N LYS A 222 -5.86 -10.48 12.29
CA LYS A 222 -6.91 -11.26 12.98
C LYS A 222 -7.24 -12.59 12.28
N VAL A 223 -7.27 -12.61 10.95
CA VAL A 223 -7.72 -13.78 10.17
C VAL A 223 -6.55 -14.66 9.76
N LEU A 224 -5.52 -14.07 9.16
CA LEU A 224 -4.41 -14.85 8.60
C LEU A 224 -3.42 -15.32 9.66
N LYS A 225 -3.21 -14.55 10.75
CA LYS A 225 -2.32 -14.83 11.92
C LYS A 225 -0.84 -15.13 11.60
N LYS A 226 -0.50 -15.56 10.38
CA LYS A 226 0.83 -15.76 9.81
C LYS A 226 0.97 -14.93 8.54
N HIS A 227 2.03 -14.12 8.47
CA HIS A 227 2.34 -13.21 7.36
C HIS A 227 3.19 -13.90 6.28
N THR A 228 2.71 -15.00 5.70
CA THR A 228 3.45 -15.65 4.60
C THR A 228 3.19 -14.92 3.28
N PHE A 229 4.25 -14.70 2.49
CA PHE A 229 4.19 -14.09 1.16
C PHE A 229 3.07 -14.69 0.28
N SER A 230 2.98 -16.03 0.24
CA SER A 230 1.94 -16.73 -0.52
C SER A 230 0.52 -16.37 -0.06
N THR A 231 0.28 -16.12 1.22
CA THR A 231 -1.06 -15.83 1.73
C THR A 231 -1.50 -14.42 1.37
N VAL A 232 -0.58 -13.45 1.36
CA VAL A 232 -0.84 -12.07 0.92
C VAL A 232 -1.07 -12.04 -0.59
N MET A 233 -0.24 -12.76 -1.36
CA MET A 233 -0.46 -12.94 -2.80
C MET A 233 -1.80 -13.58 -3.11
N ASP A 234 -2.23 -14.58 -2.32
CA ASP A 234 -3.54 -15.23 -2.49
C ASP A 234 -4.67 -14.25 -2.23
N LEU A 235 -4.62 -13.51 -1.12
CA LEU A 235 -5.61 -12.46 -0.81
C LEU A 235 -5.75 -11.47 -1.96
N VAL A 236 -4.62 -10.99 -2.51
CA VAL A 236 -4.60 -10.00 -3.59
C VAL A 236 -5.01 -10.59 -4.94
N ALA A 237 -4.69 -11.85 -5.23
CA ALA A 237 -5.11 -12.51 -6.46
C ALA A 237 -6.62 -12.83 -6.44
N TYR A 238 -7.13 -13.40 -5.35
CA TYR A 238 -8.56 -13.73 -5.22
C TYR A 238 -9.45 -12.49 -5.13
N GLN A 239 -9.04 -11.42 -4.43
CA GLN A 239 -9.81 -10.17 -4.46
C GLN A 239 -9.89 -9.60 -5.88
N SER A 240 -8.80 -9.69 -6.66
CA SER A 240 -8.74 -9.13 -8.01
C SER A 240 -9.54 -9.97 -9.00
N LEU A 241 -9.61 -11.29 -8.79
CA LEU A 241 -10.51 -12.19 -9.52
C LEU A 241 -11.97 -11.81 -9.29
N VAL A 242 -12.40 -11.70 -8.02
CA VAL A 242 -13.78 -11.29 -7.68
C VAL A 242 -14.10 -9.92 -8.28
N ALA A 243 -13.20 -8.95 -8.10
CA ALA A 243 -13.38 -7.61 -8.61
C ALA A 243 -13.49 -7.60 -10.15
N SER A 244 -12.67 -8.39 -10.84
CA SER A 244 -12.74 -8.53 -12.30
C SER A 244 -14.06 -9.13 -12.75
N CYS A 245 -14.59 -10.15 -12.07
CA CYS A 245 -15.90 -10.72 -12.37
C CYS A 245 -17.02 -9.67 -12.22
N VAL A 246 -17.02 -8.92 -11.11
CA VAL A 246 -18.02 -7.87 -10.86
C VAL A 246 -17.97 -6.78 -11.93
N VAL A 247 -16.77 -6.35 -12.31
CA VAL A 247 -16.56 -5.33 -13.35
C VAL A 247 -16.94 -5.84 -14.74
N LEU A 248 -16.66 -7.11 -15.05
CA LEU A 248 -17.13 -7.74 -16.29
C LEU A 248 -18.66 -7.78 -16.35
N ILE A 249 -19.32 -8.18 -15.26
CA ILE A 249 -20.79 -8.16 -15.17
C ILE A 249 -21.30 -6.73 -15.39
N GLY A 250 -20.67 -5.72 -14.78
CA GLY A 250 -21.01 -4.30 -14.99
C GLY A 250 -20.80 -3.83 -16.44
N LEU A 251 -19.71 -4.25 -17.08
CA LEU A 251 -19.41 -3.95 -18.48
C LEU A 251 -20.47 -4.54 -19.43
N PHE A 252 -20.89 -5.79 -19.18
CA PHE A 252 -21.93 -6.44 -19.97
C PHE A 252 -23.32 -5.86 -19.72
N ALA A 253 -23.67 -5.64 -18.45
CA ALA A 253 -24.97 -5.11 -18.04
C ALA A 253 -25.18 -3.65 -18.48
N SER A 254 -24.13 -2.82 -18.49
CA SER A 254 -24.20 -1.43 -18.98
C SER A 254 -24.31 -1.32 -20.50
N GLY A 255 -24.02 -2.39 -21.25
CA GLY A 255 -24.00 -2.38 -22.70
C GLY A 255 -22.79 -1.65 -23.32
N GLU A 256 -21.88 -1.11 -22.50
CA GLU A 256 -20.68 -0.41 -22.97
C GLU A 256 -19.80 -1.30 -23.87
N TRP A 257 -19.81 -2.62 -23.65
CA TRP A 257 -19.09 -3.59 -24.47
C TRP A 257 -19.39 -3.47 -25.98
N ARG A 258 -20.63 -3.12 -26.36
CA ARG A 258 -21.03 -2.94 -27.77
C ARG A 258 -20.40 -1.72 -28.41
N THR A 259 -20.08 -0.71 -27.59
CA THR A 259 -19.53 0.57 -28.05
C THR A 259 -18.01 0.57 -28.12
N LEU A 260 -17.33 -0.41 -27.52
CA LEU A 260 -15.87 -0.50 -27.45
C LEU A 260 -15.21 -0.57 -28.83
N THR A 261 -15.81 -1.30 -29.77
CA THR A 261 -15.28 -1.37 -31.14
C THR A 261 -15.26 0.03 -31.75
N GLY A 262 -16.41 0.72 -31.76
CA GLY A 262 -16.50 2.09 -32.28
C GLY A 262 -15.62 3.09 -31.52
N GLU A 263 -15.46 2.93 -30.21
CA GLU A 263 -14.53 3.71 -29.40
C GLU A 263 -13.08 3.54 -29.90
N MET A 264 -12.62 2.30 -30.08
CA MET A 264 -11.29 1.98 -30.58
C MET A 264 -11.06 2.52 -32.01
N GLU A 265 -12.08 2.49 -32.87
CA GLU A 265 -11.97 3.08 -34.22
C GLU A 265 -11.88 4.60 -34.20
N SER A 266 -12.60 5.24 -33.28
CA SER A 266 -12.63 6.70 -33.11
C SER A 266 -11.50 7.26 -32.24
N TYR A 267 -10.62 6.40 -31.73
CA TYR A 267 -9.52 6.82 -30.85
C TYR A 267 -8.54 7.69 -31.62
N LYS A 268 -8.21 8.88 -31.09
CA LYS A 268 -7.42 9.91 -31.80
C LYS A 268 -6.04 9.42 -32.25
N LEU A 269 -5.43 8.51 -31.49
CA LEU A 269 -4.12 7.94 -31.79
C LEU A 269 -4.23 6.65 -32.66
N GLY A 270 -5.43 6.18 -32.95
CA GLY A 270 -5.70 4.96 -33.72
C GLY A 270 -5.81 3.69 -32.88
N LYS A 271 -6.12 2.57 -33.56
CA LYS A 271 -6.45 1.28 -32.92
C LYS A 271 -5.28 0.66 -32.16
N ALA A 272 -4.07 0.68 -32.73
CA ALA A 272 -2.91 0.08 -32.08
C ALA A 272 -2.50 0.82 -30.79
N PRO A 273 -2.41 2.17 -30.77
CA PRO A 273 -2.16 2.90 -29.53
C PRO A 273 -3.27 2.76 -28.48
N TYR A 274 -4.54 2.56 -28.88
CA TYR A 274 -5.61 2.23 -27.95
C TYR A 274 -5.31 0.96 -27.16
N VAL A 275 -5.05 -0.15 -27.87
CA VAL A 275 -4.74 -1.44 -27.25
C VAL A 275 -3.45 -1.37 -26.45
N MET A 276 -2.42 -0.70 -26.97
CA MET A 276 -1.15 -0.51 -26.28
C MET A 276 -1.30 0.29 -24.99
N THR A 277 -2.14 1.33 -24.98
CA THR A 277 -2.43 2.13 -23.77
C THR A 277 -3.10 1.25 -22.73
N LEU A 278 -4.17 0.52 -23.10
CA LEU A 278 -4.87 -0.37 -22.17
C LEU A 278 -3.95 -1.48 -21.63
N ALA A 279 -3.17 -2.13 -22.50
CA ALA A 279 -2.22 -3.16 -22.08
C ALA A 279 -1.16 -2.58 -21.11
N SER A 280 -0.65 -1.39 -21.39
CA SER A 280 0.34 -0.71 -20.55
C SER A 280 -0.23 -0.34 -19.18
N ILE A 281 -1.50 0.08 -19.10
CA ILE A 281 -2.21 0.31 -17.83
C ILE A 281 -2.30 -1.00 -17.04
N ALA A 282 -2.76 -2.08 -17.67
CA ALA A 282 -2.90 -3.37 -17.00
C ALA A 282 -1.56 -3.88 -16.45
N ILE A 283 -0.52 -3.88 -17.28
CA ILE A 283 0.83 -4.32 -16.88
C ILE A 283 1.35 -3.45 -15.73
N SER A 284 1.22 -2.13 -15.84
CA SER A 284 1.69 -1.19 -14.81
C SER A 284 0.98 -1.42 -13.47
N TRP A 285 -0.34 -1.66 -13.46
CA TRP A 285 -1.06 -2.00 -12.23
C TRP A 285 -0.63 -3.34 -11.61
N GLN A 286 -0.30 -4.34 -12.42
CA GLN A 286 0.21 -5.61 -11.89
C GLN A 286 1.61 -5.48 -11.33
N VAL A 287 2.51 -4.77 -12.01
CA VAL A 287 3.87 -4.50 -11.52
C VAL A 287 3.83 -3.68 -10.23
N TYR A 288 2.96 -2.67 -10.16
CA TYR A 288 2.66 -1.92 -8.94
C TYR A 288 2.23 -2.86 -7.80
N THR A 289 1.29 -3.77 -8.07
CA THR A 289 0.76 -4.73 -7.09
C THR A 289 1.86 -5.67 -6.58
N ILE A 290 2.72 -6.18 -7.46
CA ILE A 290 3.88 -6.99 -7.09
C ILE A 290 4.84 -6.18 -6.23
N GLY A 291 5.09 -4.91 -6.57
CA GLY A 291 5.90 -3.99 -5.78
C GLY A 291 5.36 -3.82 -4.35
N VAL A 292 4.05 -3.54 -4.22
CA VAL A 292 3.37 -3.42 -2.92
C VAL A 292 3.53 -4.70 -2.10
N VAL A 293 3.17 -5.87 -2.65
CA VAL A 293 3.28 -7.13 -1.89
C VAL A 293 4.74 -7.47 -1.55
N GLY A 294 5.68 -7.15 -2.44
CA GLY A 294 7.12 -7.26 -2.20
C GLY A 294 7.59 -6.43 -1.01
N LEU A 295 7.16 -5.17 -0.91
CA LEU A 295 7.46 -4.28 0.22
C LEU A 295 6.83 -4.76 1.53
N ILE A 296 5.60 -5.26 1.48
CA ILE A 296 4.91 -5.83 2.67
C ILE A 296 5.76 -6.94 3.29
N PHE A 297 6.35 -7.79 2.44
CA PHE A 297 7.12 -8.94 2.91
C PHE A 297 8.57 -8.60 3.29
N GLU A 298 9.24 -7.75 2.52
CA GLU A 298 10.63 -7.38 2.79
C GLU A 298 10.79 -6.43 3.97
N SER A 299 9.75 -5.67 4.30
CA SER A 299 9.77 -4.65 5.35
C SER A 299 8.53 -4.78 6.24
N SER A 300 7.41 -4.18 5.83
CA SER A 300 6.13 -4.25 6.55
C SER A 300 5.00 -3.68 5.69
N SER A 301 3.75 -4.01 6.05
CA SER A 301 2.57 -3.40 5.41
C SER A 301 2.49 -1.89 5.60
N VAL A 302 2.93 -1.43 6.76
CA VAL A 302 3.01 -0.02 7.10
C VAL A 302 4.01 0.70 6.21
N PHE A 303 5.22 0.16 6.05
CA PHE A 303 6.23 0.71 5.15
C PHE A 303 5.75 0.75 3.70
N SER A 304 5.12 -0.32 3.21
CA SER A 304 4.56 -0.35 1.86
C SER A 304 3.51 0.74 1.65
N ASN A 305 2.61 0.94 2.62
CA ASN A 305 1.59 2.00 2.54
C ASN A 305 2.24 3.39 2.54
N SER A 306 3.30 3.59 3.32
CA SER A 306 4.08 4.84 3.31
C SER A 306 4.74 5.09 1.96
N ILE A 307 5.30 4.06 1.30
CA ILE A 307 5.90 4.22 -0.03
C ILE A 307 4.84 4.54 -1.10
N THR A 308 3.70 3.84 -1.10
CA THR A 308 2.56 4.17 -1.96
C THR A 308 2.08 5.61 -1.72
N ALA A 309 2.14 6.10 -0.47
CA ALA A 309 1.82 7.48 -0.13
C ALA A 309 2.79 8.49 -0.76
N VAL A 310 4.10 8.18 -0.83
CA VAL A 310 5.11 9.00 -1.53
C VAL A 310 4.73 9.18 -3.00
N GLY A 311 4.16 8.14 -3.62
CA GLY A 311 3.79 8.16 -5.04
C GLY A 311 2.69 9.17 -5.37
N LEU A 312 1.80 9.49 -4.41
CA LEU A 312 0.65 10.38 -4.62
C LEU A 312 1.03 11.80 -5.06
N PRO A 313 1.97 12.52 -4.41
CA PRO A 313 2.42 13.84 -4.87
C PRO A 313 3.28 13.80 -6.14
N ILE A 314 3.84 12.65 -6.52
CA ILE A 314 4.62 12.53 -7.77
C ILE A 314 3.68 12.64 -8.99
N VAL A 315 2.51 12.01 -8.93
CA VAL A 315 1.54 12.01 -10.03
C VAL A 315 1.15 13.41 -10.53
N PRO A 316 0.75 14.39 -9.68
CA PRO A 316 0.41 15.73 -10.15
C PRO A 316 1.60 16.48 -10.74
N VAL A 317 2.84 16.25 -10.27
CA VAL A 317 4.05 16.85 -10.84
C VAL A 317 4.28 16.32 -12.26
N VAL A 318 4.24 15.00 -12.44
CA VAL A 318 4.42 14.39 -13.76
C VAL A 318 3.26 14.75 -14.71
N ALA A 319 2.04 14.83 -14.20
CA ALA A 319 0.88 15.25 -14.98
C ALA A 319 1.02 16.66 -15.57
N VAL A 320 1.63 17.59 -14.83
CA VAL A 320 1.85 18.95 -15.32
C VAL A 320 2.90 18.99 -16.42
N ILE A 321 3.91 18.13 -16.35
CA ILE A 321 4.92 18.01 -17.40
C ILE A 321 4.32 17.39 -18.68
N VAL A 322 3.52 16.32 -18.53
CA VAL A 322 3.00 15.53 -19.67
C VAL A 322 1.77 16.17 -20.33
N PHE A 323 0.81 16.64 -19.53
CA PHE A 323 -0.46 17.18 -20.05
C PHE A 323 -0.47 18.72 -20.12
N HIS A 324 0.61 19.38 -19.71
CA HIS A 324 0.66 20.84 -19.57
C HIS A 324 -0.52 21.41 -18.75
N ASP A 325 -0.92 20.66 -17.72
CA ASP A 325 -2.01 21.02 -16.82
C ASP A 325 -1.70 22.39 -16.18
N LYS A 326 -2.62 23.36 -16.29
CA LYS A 326 -2.44 24.67 -15.65
C LYS A 326 -2.30 24.50 -14.13
N MET A 327 -1.10 24.79 -13.62
CA MET A 327 -0.78 24.84 -12.19
C MET A 327 -1.01 26.25 -11.67
N ASN A 328 -2.20 26.49 -11.12
CA ASN A 328 -2.45 27.73 -10.37
C ASN A 328 -1.66 27.73 -9.06
N THR A 329 -1.44 28.92 -8.52
CA THR A 329 -0.81 29.15 -7.21
C THR A 329 -1.41 28.26 -6.11
N SER A 330 -2.73 28.06 -6.10
CA SER A 330 -3.41 27.16 -5.15
C SER A 330 -3.03 25.68 -5.31
N LYS A 331 -2.90 25.17 -6.54
CA LYS A 331 -2.44 23.79 -6.79
C LYS A 331 -0.99 23.59 -6.33
N ILE A 332 -0.15 24.61 -6.54
CA ILE A 332 1.25 24.60 -6.09
C ILE A 332 1.29 24.53 -4.56
N PHE A 333 0.51 25.35 -3.86
CA PHE A 333 0.37 25.28 -2.40
C PHE A 333 -0.17 23.92 -1.94
N SER A 334 -1.16 23.34 -2.62
CA SER A 334 -1.67 22.00 -2.29
C SER A 334 -0.61 20.91 -2.46
N VAL A 335 0.24 20.98 -3.48
CA VAL A 335 1.37 20.05 -3.68
C VAL A 335 2.41 20.22 -2.58
N ILE A 336 2.77 21.45 -2.22
CA ILE A 336 3.71 21.73 -1.12
C ILE A 336 3.17 21.20 0.21
N LEU A 337 1.89 21.45 0.52
CA LEU A 337 1.24 20.91 1.72
C LEU A 337 1.18 19.38 1.70
N ALA A 338 0.93 18.76 0.54
CA ALA A 338 0.93 17.30 0.41
C ALA A 338 2.32 16.71 0.69
N ILE A 339 3.38 17.33 0.16
CA ILE A 339 4.78 16.96 0.44
C ILE A 339 5.10 17.15 1.93
N TRP A 340 4.69 18.26 2.53
CA TRP A 340 4.94 18.54 3.95
C TRP A 340 4.19 17.58 4.90
N GLY A 341 2.89 17.36 4.64
CA GLY A 341 2.07 16.41 5.39
C GLY A 341 2.63 14.98 5.30
N PHE A 342 3.21 14.65 4.14
CA PHE A 342 3.92 13.40 3.91
C PHE A 342 5.23 13.29 4.68
N ILE A 343 6.11 14.30 4.63
CA ILE A 343 7.38 14.32 5.41
C ILE A 343 7.08 14.13 6.90
N SER A 344 6.04 14.80 7.40
CA SER A 344 5.59 14.67 8.78
C SER A 344 5.13 13.26 9.12
N PHE A 345 4.40 12.59 8.21
CA PHE A 345 3.92 11.21 8.39
C PHE A 345 5.05 10.16 8.40
N VAL A 346 6.06 10.31 7.53
CA VAL A 346 7.22 9.39 7.49
C VAL A 346 8.12 9.58 8.69
N TYR A 347 8.38 10.83 9.09
CA TYR A 347 9.18 11.13 10.27
C TYR A 347 8.57 10.51 11.54
N GLN A 348 7.23 10.55 11.64
CA GLN A 348 6.49 9.90 12.72
C GLN A 348 6.73 8.39 12.78
N HIS A 349 6.64 7.72 11.63
CA HIS A 349 6.87 6.27 11.55
C HIS A 349 8.29 5.88 11.93
N TYR A 350 9.27 6.69 11.55
CA TYR A 350 10.65 6.50 11.95
C TYR A 350 10.82 6.61 13.47
N LEU A 351 10.15 7.57 14.12
CA LEU A 351 10.17 7.72 15.57
C LEU A 351 9.51 6.54 16.29
N ASP A 352 8.32 6.11 15.84
CA ASP A 352 7.60 4.97 16.44
C ASP A 352 8.41 3.66 16.34
N GLU A 353 9.13 3.44 15.23
CA GLU A 353 10.00 2.26 15.08
C GLU A 353 11.26 2.34 15.96
N LYS A 354 11.79 3.54 16.19
CA LYS A 354 12.92 3.76 17.10
C LYS A 354 12.50 3.50 18.55
N GLU A 355 11.36 4.03 18.98
CA GLU A 355 10.78 3.77 20.30
C GLU A 355 10.55 2.27 20.55
N LEU A 356 9.99 1.56 19.56
CA LEU A 356 9.75 0.12 19.66
C LEU A 356 11.06 -0.69 19.81
N LYS A 357 12.12 -0.29 19.11
CA LYS A 357 13.45 -0.90 19.25
C LYS A 357 14.08 -0.59 20.61
N THR A 358 13.92 0.63 21.13
CA THR A 358 14.42 1.00 22.45
C THR A 358 13.73 0.22 23.58
N ILE A 359 12.42 -0.02 23.47
CA ILE A 359 11.66 -0.86 24.42
C ILE A 359 12.13 -2.33 24.37
N HIS A 360 12.41 -2.87 23.19
CA HIS A 360 12.92 -4.24 23.06
C HIS A 360 14.39 -4.42 23.48
N THR A 361 15.19 -3.35 23.46
CA THR A 361 16.60 -3.39 23.90
C THR A 361 16.74 -3.22 25.42
N ASN A 362 15.72 -2.66 26.07
CA ASN A 362 15.62 -2.58 27.53
C ASN A 362 14.43 -3.43 28.03
N PRO A 363 14.58 -4.77 28.15
CA PRO A 363 13.61 -5.55 28.91
C PRO A 363 13.71 -5.05 30.35
N VAL A 364 12.65 -4.37 30.80
CA VAL A 364 12.33 -3.96 32.18
C VAL A 364 13.42 -4.35 33.18
N GLY A 365 14.32 -3.40 33.46
CA GLY A 365 15.10 -3.44 34.69
C GLY A 365 14.11 -3.50 35.84
N GLY A 366 14.20 -4.58 36.63
CA GLY A 366 13.20 -4.94 37.63
C GLY A 366 12.78 -3.77 38.49
N SER A 367 11.47 -3.64 38.66
CA SER A 367 10.86 -2.84 39.71
C SER A 367 11.50 -3.24 41.05
N ARG A 368 12.42 -2.43 41.57
CA ARG A 368 12.82 -2.51 42.97
C ARG A 368 11.60 -2.16 43.80
N LEU A 369 10.95 -3.18 44.35
CA LEU A 369 10.14 -3.06 45.54
C LEU A 369 11.00 -2.39 46.60
N HIS A 370 10.68 -1.15 46.95
CA HIS A 370 11.10 -0.56 48.21
C HIS A 370 10.39 -1.37 49.30
N VAL A 371 11.12 -2.31 49.90
CA VAL A 371 10.72 -2.91 51.17
C VAL A 371 10.96 -1.83 52.22
N GLU A 372 9.87 -1.27 52.71
CA GLU A 372 9.84 -0.41 53.90
C GLU A 372 10.13 -1.32 55.10
N GLU A 373 11.35 -1.27 55.62
CA GLU A 373 11.71 -1.87 56.92
C GLU A 373 10.96 -1.10 58.02
N GLY A 374 9.77 -1.60 58.37
CA GLY A 374 9.10 -1.22 59.61
C GLY A 374 9.85 -1.79 60.80
N HIS A 375 10.67 -0.97 61.45
CA HIS A 375 11.13 -1.23 62.81
C HIS A 375 9.95 -1.08 63.77
N ALA A 376 9.60 -2.20 64.41
CA ALA A 376 8.64 -2.27 65.49
C ALA A 376 9.29 -1.73 66.77
N ASP A 377 8.87 -0.54 67.22
CA ASP A 377 9.05 -0.11 68.60
C ASP A 377 7.98 -0.79 69.47
N ILE A 378 8.43 -1.67 70.38
CA ILE A 378 7.64 -2.15 71.51
C ILE A 378 8.22 -1.51 72.77
N GLN A 379 7.34 -0.81 73.49
CA GLN A 379 7.51 -0.21 74.82
C GLN A 379 8.34 -1.05 75.81
N SER A 380 9.18 -0.38 76.61
CA SER A 380 9.18 -0.57 78.07
C SER A 380 9.85 0.60 78.82
N VAL A 381 9.06 1.16 79.75
CA VAL A 381 9.36 1.94 80.97
C VAL A 381 10.03 3.31 80.84
#